data_AF-A0A919D8L9-F1
#
_entry.id   AF-A0A919D8L9-F1
#
_cell.length_a   1.000
_cell.length_b   1.000
_cell.length_c   1.000
_cell.angle_alpha   90.00
_cell.angle_beta   90.00
_cell.angle_gamma   90.00
#
_symmetry.space_group_name_H-M   'P 1'
#
loop_
_entity.id
_entity.type
_entity.pdbx_description
1 polymer ?
#
loop_
_entity_poly.entity_id
_entity_poly.type
_entity_poly.pdbx_seq_one_letter_code
_entity_poly.pdbx_strand_id
1 'polypeptide(L)'
;MFQERTTDRGRQFTRREKLRQERLDAYSAYAGALVNYRRCLVHLWFCEHEQPPPEDPDAVRIRAYDLRSTAQEALFRVQMLTDDETLSQAAEDVLADITTVSKAESRAEYGALRAQTRDHISRLVSAAKQRL
;
A
#
# COMPACT_ATOMS: atom_id res chain seq x y z
N MET A 1 23.82 11.48 -39.86
CA MET A 1 24.51 11.03 -38.62
C MET A 1 24.25 11.88 -37.37
N PHE A 2 23.87 13.17 -37.44
CA PHE A 2 23.43 13.92 -36.24
C PHE A 2 21.93 13.77 -35.92
N GLN A 3 21.08 13.59 -36.94
CA GLN A 3 19.64 13.42 -36.74
C GLN A 3 19.27 12.11 -36.02
N GLU A 4 19.94 11.00 -36.32
CA GLU A 4 19.70 9.69 -35.70
C GLU A 4 20.02 9.65 -34.20
N ARG A 5 21.08 10.36 -33.77
CA ARG A 5 21.46 10.42 -32.35
C ARG A 5 20.47 11.24 -31.50
N THR A 6 19.86 12.26 -32.10
CA THR A 6 18.86 13.11 -31.43
C THR A 6 17.52 12.39 -31.32
N THR A 7 17.10 11.63 -32.34
CA THR A 7 15.88 10.81 -32.27
C THR A 7 16.01 9.64 -31.29
N ASP A 8 17.18 9.01 -31.20
CA ASP A 8 17.43 7.92 -30.24
C ASP A 8 17.39 8.40 -28.78
N ARG A 9 18.03 9.56 -28.49
CA ARG A 9 17.96 10.21 -27.17
C ARG A 9 16.53 10.64 -26.80
N GLY A 10 15.76 11.17 -27.76
CA GLY A 10 14.36 11.53 -27.55
C GLY A 10 13.50 10.31 -27.19
N ARG A 11 13.69 9.18 -27.88
CA ARG A 11 12.98 7.92 -27.58
C ARG A 11 13.34 7.36 -26.21
N GLN A 12 14.62 7.38 -25.85
CA GLN A 12 15.07 6.91 -24.54
C GLN A 12 14.51 7.77 -23.39
N PHE A 13 14.47 9.10 -23.58
CA PHE A 13 13.86 10.02 -22.62
C PHE A 13 12.36 9.74 -22.43
N THR A 14 11.59 9.66 -23.52
CA THR A 14 10.14 9.36 -23.45
C THR A 14 9.86 8.02 -22.76
N ARG A 15 10.66 6.99 -23.03
CA ARG A 15 10.49 5.68 -22.39
C ARG A 15 10.76 5.73 -20.89
N ARG A 16 11.81 6.44 -20.46
CA ARG A 16 12.13 6.62 -19.03
C ARG A 16 11.05 7.40 -18.30
N GLU A 17 10.59 8.50 -18.89
CA GLU A 17 9.55 9.32 -18.28
C GLU A 17 8.21 8.58 -18.17
N LYS A 18 7.86 7.79 -19.19
CA LYS A 18 6.69 6.92 -19.14
C LYS A 18 6.77 5.91 -18.00
N LEU A 19 7.89 5.21 -17.86
CA LEU A 19 8.09 4.25 -16.76
C LEU A 19 8.05 4.93 -15.38
N ARG A 20 8.63 6.13 -15.26
CA ARG A 20 8.59 6.93 -14.02
C ARG A 20 7.15 7.27 -13.63
N GLN A 21 6.32 7.65 -14.59
CA GLN A 21 4.90 7.94 -14.34
C GLN A 21 4.12 6.67 -13.96
N GLU A 22 4.33 5.56 -14.68
CA GLU A 22 3.70 4.27 -14.34
C GLU A 22 4.05 3.82 -12.92
N ARG A 23 5.31 3.99 -12.49
CA ARG A 23 5.75 3.73 -11.12
C ARG A 23 5.07 4.64 -10.11
N LEU A 24 5.01 5.95 -10.38
CA LEU A 24 4.35 6.91 -9.50
C LEU A 24 2.86 6.57 -9.32
N ASP A 25 2.17 6.21 -10.39
CA ASP A 25 0.76 5.85 -10.37
C ASP A 25 0.54 4.56 -9.58
N ALA A 26 1.37 3.53 -9.81
CA ALA A 26 1.28 2.26 -9.08
C ALA A 26 1.57 2.41 -7.58
N TYR A 27 2.63 3.13 -7.22
CA TYR A 27 2.99 3.36 -5.82
C TYR A 27 1.91 4.20 -5.10
N SER A 28 1.35 5.20 -5.77
CA SER A 28 0.27 6.02 -5.21
C SER A 28 -1.02 5.22 -5.03
N ALA A 29 -1.39 4.40 -6.02
CA ALA A 29 -2.56 3.52 -5.94
C ALA A 29 -2.43 2.51 -4.79
N TYR A 30 -1.25 1.90 -4.64
CA TYR A 30 -1.00 0.95 -3.56
C TYR A 30 -1.03 1.60 -2.18
N ALA A 31 -0.39 2.76 -2.02
CA ALA A 31 -0.46 3.51 -0.77
C ALA A 31 -1.91 3.87 -0.38
N GLY A 32 -2.72 4.29 -1.36
CA GLY A 32 -4.15 4.55 -1.16
C GLY A 32 -4.93 3.30 -0.74
N ALA A 33 -4.67 2.16 -1.37
CA ALA A 33 -5.29 0.89 -1.02
C ALA A 33 -4.94 0.44 0.42
N LEU A 34 -3.67 0.55 0.82
CA LEU A 34 -3.22 0.26 2.18
C LEU A 34 -3.91 1.14 3.23
N VAL A 35 -4.02 2.45 2.96
CA VAL A 35 -4.70 3.40 3.87
C VAL A 35 -6.16 3.04 4.03
N ASN A 36 -6.85 2.72 2.93
CA ASN A 36 -8.26 2.34 2.96
C ASN A 36 -8.48 1.02 3.70
N TYR A 37 -7.66 0.00 3.42
CA TYR A 37 -7.71 -1.29 4.10
C TYR A 37 -7.45 -1.14 5.60
N ARG A 38 -6.37 -0.43 5.98
CA ARG A 38 -6.03 -0.15 7.38
C ARG A 38 -7.15 0.60 8.10
N ARG A 39 -7.79 1.58 7.45
CA ARG A 39 -8.93 2.30 8.03
C ARG A 39 -10.10 1.35 8.34
N CYS A 40 -10.38 0.41 7.44
CA CYS A 40 -11.43 -0.59 7.64
C CYS A 40 -11.12 -1.50 8.83
N LEU A 41 -9.87 -2.00 8.95
CA LEU A 41 -9.47 -2.85 10.08
C LEU A 41 -9.45 -2.10 11.41
N VAL A 42 -9.08 -0.82 11.39
CA VAL A 42 -9.21 0.07 12.56
C VAL A 42 -10.66 0.16 13.02
N HIS A 43 -11.60 0.30 12.09
CA HIS A 43 -13.04 0.36 12.38
C HIS A 43 -13.56 -1.00 12.86
N LEU A 44 -13.13 -2.09 12.22
CA LEU A 44 -13.49 -3.45 12.61
C LEU A 44 -13.13 -3.74 14.07
N TRP A 45 -11.94 -3.32 14.50
CA TRP A 45 -11.52 -3.49 15.89
C TRP A 45 -12.54 -2.87 16.88
N PHE A 46 -13.01 -1.65 16.62
CA PHE A 46 -14.04 -1.01 17.46
C PHE A 46 -15.39 -1.75 17.40
N CYS A 47 -15.79 -2.24 16.22
CA CYS A 47 -17.00 -3.05 16.07
C CYS A 47 -16.94 -4.34 16.89
N GLU A 48 -15.75 -4.94 17.04
CA GLU A 48 -15.56 -6.18 17.79
C GLU A 48 -15.40 -5.98 19.30
N HIS A 49 -14.96 -4.80 19.76
CA HIS A 49 -14.53 -4.59 21.15
C HIS A 49 -15.38 -3.58 21.95
N GLU A 50 -16.21 -2.75 21.32
CA GLU A 50 -17.05 -1.77 22.01
C GLU A 50 -18.52 -2.21 22.10
N GLN A 51 -19.19 -1.84 23.20
CA GLN A 51 -20.61 -2.13 23.43
C GLN A 51 -21.38 -0.83 23.71
N PRO A 52 -22.41 -0.49 22.91
CA PRO A 52 -22.84 -1.18 21.71
C PRO A 52 -21.81 -1.04 20.56
N PRO A 53 -21.72 -2.02 19.65
CA PRO A 53 -20.84 -1.91 18.51
C PRO A 53 -21.33 -0.80 17.57
N PRO A 54 -20.42 0.04 17.01
CA PRO A 54 -20.79 1.11 16.10
C PRO A 54 -21.37 0.61 14.76
N GLU A 55 -21.05 -0.61 14.35
CA GLU A 55 -21.58 -1.28 13.16
C GLU A 55 -21.49 -2.80 13.35
N ASP A 56 -22.27 -3.57 12.58
CA ASP A 56 -22.17 -5.03 12.51
C ASP A 56 -20.75 -5.47 12.06
N PRO A 57 -19.99 -6.19 12.92
CA PRO A 57 -18.66 -6.68 12.58
C PRO A 57 -18.61 -7.54 11.31
N ASP A 58 -19.65 -8.33 11.02
CA ASP A 58 -19.66 -9.20 9.85
C ASP A 58 -19.70 -8.41 8.54
N ALA A 59 -20.53 -7.37 8.49
CA ALA A 59 -20.57 -6.44 7.36
C ALA A 59 -19.22 -5.75 7.14
N VAL A 60 -18.54 -5.35 8.23
CA VAL A 60 -17.22 -4.72 8.15
C VAL A 60 -16.15 -5.71 7.66
N ARG A 61 -16.19 -6.98 8.10
CA ARG A 61 -15.26 -8.03 7.63
C ARG A 61 -15.37 -8.29 6.14
N ILE A 62 -16.59 -8.35 5.60
CA ILE A 62 -16.82 -8.50 4.15
C ILE A 62 -16.14 -7.37 3.38
N ARG A 63 -16.36 -6.11 3.80
CA ARG A 63 -15.67 -4.95 3.19
C ARG A 63 -14.16 -5.00 3.35
N ALA A 64 -13.67 -5.52 4.48
CA ALA A 64 -12.24 -5.71 4.69
C ALA A 64 -11.62 -6.71 3.70
N TYR A 65 -12.35 -7.76 3.30
CA TYR A 65 -11.89 -8.69 2.26
C TYR A 65 -11.76 -8.00 0.90
N ASP A 66 -12.75 -7.21 0.48
CA ASP A 66 -12.69 -6.48 -0.80
C ASP A 66 -11.52 -5.48 -0.83
N LEU A 67 -11.32 -4.76 0.28
CA LEU A 67 -10.22 -3.82 0.42
C LEU A 67 -8.85 -4.52 0.46
N ARG A 68 -8.77 -5.70 1.08
CA ARG A 68 -7.55 -6.52 1.06
C ARG A 68 -7.22 -6.96 -0.36
N SER A 69 -8.20 -7.46 -1.11
CA SER A 69 -8.03 -7.87 -2.51
C SER A 69 -7.55 -6.70 -3.36
N THR A 70 -8.15 -5.52 -3.19
CA THR A 70 -7.73 -4.29 -3.87
C THR A 70 -6.27 -3.92 -3.55
N ALA A 71 -5.86 -4.05 -2.29
CA ALA A 71 -4.47 -3.83 -1.90
C ALA A 71 -3.51 -4.87 -2.48
N GLN A 72 -3.90 -6.15 -2.55
CA GLN A 72 -3.10 -7.20 -3.17
C GLN A 72 -2.91 -6.97 -4.67
N GLU A 73 -3.97 -6.59 -5.40
CA GLU A 73 -3.87 -6.26 -6.82
C GLU A 73 -2.91 -5.09 -7.08
N ALA A 74 -2.98 -4.05 -6.24
CA ALA A 74 -2.08 -2.91 -6.33
C ALA A 74 -0.63 -3.29 -5.95
N LEU A 75 -0.42 -4.18 -4.98
CA LEU A 75 0.90 -4.74 -4.64
C LEU A 75 1.52 -5.46 -5.85
N PHE A 76 0.77 -6.29 -6.56
CA PHE A 76 1.29 -6.96 -7.76
C PHE A 76 1.75 -5.97 -8.82
N ARG A 77 1.05 -4.83 -8.98
CA ARG A 77 1.49 -3.76 -9.89
C ARG A 77 2.80 -3.11 -9.42
N VAL A 78 2.97 -2.89 -8.12
CA VAL A 78 4.24 -2.41 -7.54
C VAL A 78 5.37 -3.37 -7.87
N GLN A 79 5.16 -4.66 -7.65
CA GLN A 79 6.16 -5.72 -7.88
C GLN A 79 6.53 -5.89 -9.35
N MET A 80 5.58 -5.71 -10.28
CA MET A 80 5.87 -5.75 -11.72
C MET A 80 6.68 -4.55 -12.22
N LEU A 81 6.63 -3.42 -11.51
CA LEU A 81 7.25 -2.16 -11.96
C LEU A 81 8.56 -1.83 -11.25
N THR A 82 8.88 -2.53 -10.15
CA THR A 82 10.11 -2.35 -9.39
C THR A 82 11.07 -3.51 -9.61
N ASP A 83 12.34 -3.22 -9.86
CA ASP A 83 13.41 -4.22 -9.85
C ASP A 83 14.09 -4.32 -8.46
N ASP A 84 13.65 -3.50 -7.50
CA ASP A 84 14.16 -3.50 -6.13
C ASP A 84 13.41 -4.52 -5.26
N GLU A 85 14.02 -5.69 -5.05
CA GLU A 85 13.49 -6.76 -4.20
C GLU A 85 13.24 -6.31 -2.76
N THR A 86 14.04 -5.38 -2.22
CA THR A 86 13.84 -4.88 -0.85
C THR A 86 12.60 -4.02 -0.75
N LEU A 87 12.29 -3.24 -1.80
CA LEU A 87 11.04 -2.47 -1.87
C LEU A 87 9.84 -3.40 -2.03
N SER A 88 9.97 -4.45 -2.85
CA SER A 88 8.92 -5.48 -3.02
C SER A 88 8.60 -6.19 -1.70
N GLN A 89 9.62 -6.62 -0.96
CA GLN A 89 9.42 -7.27 0.33
C GLN A 89 8.82 -6.31 1.36
N ALA A 90 9.33 -5.08 1.44
CA ALA A 90 8.77 -4.07 2.35
C ALA A 90 7.30 -3.78 2.05
N ALA A 91 6.89 -3.80 0.77
CA ALA A 91 5.50 -3.65 0.37
C ALA A 91 4.62 -4.81 0.90
N GLU A 92 5.07 -6.06 0.71
CA GLU A 92 4.39 -7.24 1.25
C GLU A 92 4.24 -7.18 2.77
N ASP A 93 5.33 -6.88 3.47
CA ASP A 93 5.39 -6.84 4.93
C ASP A 93 4.39 -5.82 5.49
N VAL A 94 4.29 -4.63 4.86
CA VAL A 94 3.32 -3.60 5.27
C VAL A 94 1.88 -4.09 5.17
N LEU A 95 1.53 -4.83 4.11
CA LEU A 95 0.19 -5.40 3.95
C LEU A 95 -0.09 -6.48 5.00
N ALA A 96 0.90 -7.33 5.30
CA ALA A 96 0.82 -8.33 6.34
C ALA A 96 0.63 -7.68 7.72
N ASP A 97 1.44 -6.68 8.05
CA ASP A 97 1.38 -5.94 9.32
C ASP A 97 0.02 -5.28 9.53
N ILE A 98 -0.55 -4.65 8.50
CA ILE A 98 -1.88 -4.03 8.59
C ILE A 98 -2.95 -5.04 9.01
N THR A 99 -2.84 -6.30 8.57
CA THR A 99 -3.78 -7.38 8.90
C THR A 99 -3.82 -7.68 10.40
N THR A 100 -2.77 -7.37 11.14
CA THR A 100 -2.69 -7.62 12.58
C THR A 100 -3.52 -6.62 13.40
N VAL A 101 -3.86 -5.44 12.85
CA VAL A 101 -4.51 -4.36 13.59
C VAL A 101 -5.86 -4.76 14.19
N SER A 102 -6.70 -5.47 13.43
CA SER A 102 -8.00 -5.93 13.94
C SER A 102 -7.89 -7.11 14.90
N LYS A 103 -6.73 -7.78 14.96
CA LYS A 103 -6.48 -8.94 15.83
C LYS A 103 -5.94 -8.56 17.21
N ALA A 104 -5.68 -7.27 17.45
CA ALA A 104 -5.22 -6.80 18.74
C ALA A 104 -6.24 -7.14 19.83
N GLU A 105 -5.81 -7.76 20.92
CA GLU A 105 -6.71 -8.21 21.99
C GLU A 105 -6.93 -7.11 23.05
N SER A 106 -6.09 -6.07 23.02
CA SER A 106 -6.15 -4.97 23.97
C SER A 106 -6.08 -3.60 23.30
N ARG A 107 -6.65 -2.59 23.97
CA ARG A 107 -6.59 -1.20 23.52
C ARG A 107 -5.15 -0.67 23.40
N ALA A 108 -4.25 -1.14 24.27
CA ALA A 108 -2.84 -0.75 24.26
C ALA A 108 -2.11 -1.34 23.04
N GLU A 109 -2.27 -2.64 22.80
CA GLU A 109 -1.74 -3.33 21.62
C GLU A 109 -2.29 -2.73 20.33
N TYR A 110 -3.60 -2.52 20.26
CA TYR A 110 -4.26 -1.86 19.15
C TYR A 110 -3.65 -0.48 18.86
N GLY A 111 -3.42 0.33 19.91
CA GLY A 111 -2.79 1.63 19.80
C GLY A 111 -1.38 1.56 19.20
N ALA A 112 -0.58 0.57 19.64
CA ALA A 112 0.76 0.33 19.14
C ALA A 112 0.75 -0.13 17.67
N LEU A 113 -0.04 -1.14 17.32
CA LEU A 113 -0.15 -1.66 15.95
C LEU A 113 -0.69 -0.58 14.99
N ARG A 114 -1.66 0.21 15.44
CA ARG A 114 -2.20 1.33 14.66
C ARG A 114 -1.12 2.38 14.38
N ALA A 115 -0.28 2.73 15.35
CA ALA A 115 0.82 3.68 15.14
C ALA A 115 1.89 3.09 14.21
N GLN A 116 2.33 1.86 14.48
CA GLN A 116 3.34 1.14 13.72
C GLN A 116 2.98 1.02 12.24
N THR A 117 1.76 0.57 11.93
CA THR A 117 1.31 0.37 10.54
C THR A 117 1.21 1.68 9.77
N ARG A 118 0.86 2.79 10.42
CA ARG A 118 0.92 4.12 9.79
C ARG A 118 2.36 4.46 9.41
N ASP A 119 3.29 4.26 10.33
CA ASP A 119 4.69 4.60 10.12
C ASP A 119 5.33 3.69 9.05
N HIS A 120 4.94 2.41 8.98
CA HIS A 120 5.36 1.47 7.94
C HIS A 120 4.90 1.94 6.55
N ILE A 121 3.63 2.36 6.40
CA ILE A 121 3.15 2.95 5.13
C ILE A 121 3.96 4.19 4.76
N SER A 122 4.24 5.10 5.71
CA SER A 122 5.03 6.30 5.42
C SER A 122 6.47 6.00 5.00
N ARG A 123 7.11 4.99 5.62
CA ARG A 123 8.45 4.53 5.24
C ARG A 123 8.45 3.91 3.85
N LEU A 124 7.45 3.08 3.54
CA LEU A 124 7.30 2.47 2.21
C LEU A 124 7.18 3.54 1.12
N VAL A 125 6.30 4.53 1.29
CA VAL A 125 6.13 5.63 0.32
C VAL A 125 7.42 6.43 0.16
N SER A 126 8.15 6.66 1.25
CA SER A 126 9.43 7.36 1.21
C SER A 126 10.51 6.57 0.45
N ALA A 127 10.56 5.26 0.64
CA ALA A 127 11.45 4.36 -0.09
C ALA A 127 11.07 4.29 -1.58
N ALA A 128 9.79 4.13 -1.89
CA ALA A 128 9.27 4.11 -3.26
C ALA A 128 9.59 5.40 -4.03
N LYS A 129 9.49 6.57 -3.37
CA LYS A 129 9.87 7.87 -3.96
C LYS A 129 11.34 7.92 -4.40
N GLN A 130 12.24 7.22 -3.71
CA GLN A 130 13.66 7.16 -4.08
C GLN A 130 13.93 6.26 -5.31
N ARG A 131 12.91 5.53 -5.79
CA ARG A 131 12.98 4.60 -6.94
C ARG A 131 12.20 5.07 -8.18
N LEU A 132 11.64 6.29 -8.12
CA LEU A 132 11.09 7.00 -9.28
C LEU A 132 12.24 7.50 -10.17
#